data_AF-A0A972ESW4-F1
#
_entry.id   AF-A0A972ESW4-F1
#
_cell.length_a   1.000
_cell.length_b   1.000
_cell.length_c   1.000
_cell.angle_alpha   90.00
_cell.angle_beta   90.00
_cell.angle_gamma   90.00
#
_symmetry.space_group_name_H-M   'P 1'
#
loop_
_entity.id
_entity.type
_entity.pdbx_description
1 polymer ?
#
loop_
_entity_poly.entity_id
_entity_poly.type
_entity_poly.pdbx_seq_one_letter_code
_entity_poly.pdbx_strand_id
1 'polypeptide(L)'
;MPSVAIDSIGDLPTKDMPDYRATLQGEGFKQISYLEIKICGNARGIWKKKRASEVKNTSLSVYGVGNGISNMAVRLIESMYDFRFPDLDCSRMDIKPDVHTTRVLYKLRVSTTIREDGAIFAARLINPSYPGEIDGPLWLLGRKLCQATNPDCGRFPINAV
;
A
#
# COMPACT_ATOMS: atom_id res chain seq x y z
N MET A 1 -6.75 -20.55 18.02
CA MET A 1 -5.62 -20.69 17.07
C MET A 1 -4.37 -20.15 17.75
N PRO A 2 -3.21 -20.84 17.75
CA PRO A 2 -2.06 -20.38 18.51
C PRO A 2 -1.41 -19.17 17.82
N SER A 3 -1.16 -18.13 18.61
CA SER A 3 -0.30 -16.99 18.27
C SER A 3 1.13 -17.48 18.05
N VAL A 4 1.71 -17.23 16.88
CA VAL A 4 3.10 -17.60 16.58
C VAL A 4 3.93 -16.33 16.36
N ALA A 5 5.06 -16.27 17.07
CA ALA A 5 5.93 -15.11 17.20
C ALA A 5 6.62 -14.72 15.88
N ILE A 6 6.87 -13.42 15.78
CA ILE A 6 7.28 -12.61 14.60
C ILE A 6 8.72 -12.91 14.12
N ASP A 7 9.49 -13.69 14.88
CA ASP A 7 10.95 -13.72 14.79
C ASP A 7 11.50 -14.51 13.59
N SER A 8 10.64 -15.24 12.86
CA SER A 8 11.06 -16.09 11.73
C SER A 8 11.04 -15.40 10.36
N ILE A 9 10.77 -14.10 10.29
CA ILE A 9 10.55 -13.35 9.02
C ILE A 9 11.86 -12.78 8.42
N GLY A 10 12.98 -12.83 9.15
CA GLY A 10 14.24 -12.16 8.79
C GLY A 10 14.98 -12.69 7.55
N ASP A 11 14.77 -13.95 7.16
CA ASP A 11 15.75 -14.69 6.33
C ASP A 11 15.31 -15.03 4.90
N LEU A 12 14.41 -14.25 4.28
CA LEU A 12 13.95 -14.57 2.92
C LEU A 12 14.85 -13.96 1.82
N PRO A 13 15.19 -14.74 0.76
CA PRO A 13 16.04 -14.29 -0.34
C PRO A 13 15.31 -13.26 -1.20
N THR A 14 15.98 -12.13 -1.41
CA THR A 14 15.37 -10.85 -1.79
C THR A 14 15.90 -10.32 -3.13
N LYS A 15 16.40 -11.24 -3.96
CA LYS A 15 17.23 -10.89 -5.11
C LYS A 15 16.42 -10.39 -6.32
N ASP A 16 15.15 -10.77 -6.45
CA ASP A 16 14.35 -10.53 -7.67
C ASP A 16 13.07 -9.73 -7.43
N MET A 17 13.01 -8.99 -6.33
CA MET A 17 11.78 -8.36 -5.87
C MET A 17 11.94 -6.83 -5.89
N PRO A 18 11.00 -6.05 -6.46
CA PRO A 18 11.05 -4.57 -6.43
C PRO A 18 11.27 -4.11 -5.00
N ASP A 19 11.97 -3.01 -4.74
CA ASP A 19 12.36 -2.60 -3.38
C ASP A 19 11.14 -2.18 -2.50
N TYR A 20 10.31 -3.15 -2.09
CA TYR A 20 9.18 -3.02 -1.17
C TYR A 20 9.59 -3.29 0.27
N ARG A 21 10.86 -3.59 0.54
CA ARG A 21 11.41 -3.79 1.90
C ARG A 21 11.08 -2.64 2.83
N ALA A 22 10.96 -1.47 2.24
CA ALA A 22 10.63 -0.22 2.88
C ALA A 22 9.14 -0.12 3.28
N THR A 23 8.22 -0.84 2.62
CA THR A 23 6.75 -0.89 2.84
C THR A 23 6.33 -1.97 3.87
N LEU A 24 7.24 -2.87 4.24
CA LEU A 24 7.02 -4.02 5.16
C LEU A 24 6.79 -3.67 6.65
N GLN A 25 6.59 -2.41 7.01
CA GLN A 25 6.64 -1.99 8.43
C GLN A 25 5.36 -2.31 9.23
N GLY A 26 4.25 -2.67 8.59
CA GLY A 26 3.01 -3.03 9.28
C GLY A 26 2.85 -4.53 9.50
N GLU A 27 2.52 -4.95 10.73
CA GLU A 27 2.31 -6.38 11.10
C GLU A 27 1.28 -7.09 10.20
N GLY A 28 0.18 -6.43 9.82
CA GLY A 28 -0.81 -7.01 8.91
C GLY A 28 -0.27 -7.28 7.50
N PHE A 29 0.70 -6.48 7.03
CA PHE A 29 1.32 -6.68 5.72
C PHE A 29 2.33 -7.82 5.75
N LYS A 30 3.12 -7.94 6.82
CA LYS A 30 3.98 -9.12 7.08
C LYS A 30 3.16 -10.41 7.08
N GLN A 31 1.96 -10.38 7.66
CA GLN A 31 1.05 -11.54 7.70
C GLN A 31 0.44 -11.88 6.33
N ILE A 32 0.15 -10.89 5.47
CA ILE A 32 -0.26 -11.13 4.08
C ILE A 32 0.91 -11.73 3.27
N SER A 33 2.11 -11.16 3.36
CA SER A 33 3.31 -11.72 2.74
C SER A 33 3.57 -13.15 3.23
N TYR A 34 3.38 -13.41 4.53
CA TYR A 34 3.47 -14.75 5.11
C TYR A 34 2.39 -15.71 4.59
N LEU A 35 1.15 -15.27 4.38
CA LEU A 35 0.12 -16.08 3.72
C LEU A 35 0.53 -16.45 2.29
N GLU A 36 1.07 -15.51 1.52
CA GLU A 36 1.58 -15.79 0.18
C GLU A 36 2.73 -16.81 0.19
N ILE A 37 3.64 -16.70 1.16
CA ILE A 37 4.77 -17.62 1.33
C ILE A 37 4.30 -19.00 1.82
N LYS A 38 3.37 -19.07 2.76
CA LYS A 38 2.85 -20.34 3.31
C LYS A 38 2.05 -21.16 2.28
N ILE A 39 1.54 -20.51 1.25
CA ILE A 39 0.82 -21.12 0.12
C ILE A 39 1.79 -21.85 -0.87
N CYS A 40 3.11 -21.86 -0.59
CA CYS A 40 4.20 -22.54 -1.29
C CYS A 40 3.81 -23.55 -2.38
N GLY A 41 3.89 -23.07 -3.63
CA GLY A 41 3.93 -23.86 -4.85
C GLY A 41 3.38 -23.10 -6.06
N ASN A 42 2.27 -22.37 -5.90
CA ASN A 42 1.58 -21.71 -7.02
C ASN A 42 0.73 -20.50 -6.60
N ALA A 43 1.29 -19.55 -5.84
CA ALA A 43 0.58 -18.35 -5.39
C ALA A 43 -0.04 -17.56 -6.57
N ARG A 44 0.70 -17.41 -7.68
CA ARG A 44 0.18 -16.82 -8.93
C ARG A 44 -1.07 -17.55 -9.43
N GLY A 45 -1.04 -18.87 -9.50
CA GLY A 45 -2.18 -19.67 -9.98
C GLY A 45 -3.39 -19.66 -9.06
N ILE A 46 -3.19 -19.40 -7.76
CA ILE A 46 -4.27 -19.22 -6.79
C ILE A 46 -4.92 -17.86 -6.98
N TRP A 47 -4.13 -16.78 -6.97
CA TRP A 47 -4.67 -15.43 -7.11
C TRP A 47 -5.25 -15.15 -8.50
N LYS A 48 -4.66 -15.68 -9.57
CA LYS A 48 -5.19 -15.52 -10.94
C LYS A 48 -6.60 -16.11 -11.12
N LYS A 49 -7.00 -17.07 -10.28
CA LYS A 49 -8.35 -17.67 -10.29
C LYS A 49 -9.34 -16.96 -9.37
N LYS A 50 -8.88 -15.93 -8.65
CA LYS A 50 -9.68 -15.18 -7.68
C LYS A 50 -10.11 -13.85 -8.27
N ARG A 51 -11.22 -13.36 -7.76
CA ARG A 51 -11.72 -12.00 -7.97
C ARG A 51 -11.01 -11.02 -7.06
N ALA A 52 -10.92 -9.74 -7.44
CA ALA A 52 -10.35 -8.70 -6.57
C ALA A 52 -11.07 -8.63 -5.21
N SER A 53 -12.39 -8.77 -5.23
CA SER A 53 -13.22 -8.83 -4.02
C SER A 53 -12.86 -9.99 -3.10
N GLU A 54 -12.53 -11.16 -3.65
CA GLU A 54 -12.08 -12.31 -2.85
C GLU A 54 -10.73 -12.04 -2.21
N VAL A 55 -9.78 -11.47 -2.96
CA VAL A 55 -8.46 -11.08 -2.42
C VAL A 55 -8.64 -10.06 -1.28
N LYS A 56 -9.53 -9.08 -1.45
CA LYS A 56 -9.83 -8.10 -0.41
C LYS A 56 -10.40 -8.75 0.84
N ASN A 57 -11.38 -9.64 0.69
CA ASN A 57 -12.01 -10.33 1.81
C ASN A 57 -11.03 -11.25 2.54
N THR A 58 -10.19 -11.98 1.79
CA THR A 58 -9.11 -12.78 2.40
C THR A 58 -8.14 -11.89 3.18
N SER A 59 -7.75 -10.75 2.61
CA SER A 59 -6.87 -9.79 3.30
C SER A 59 -7.52 -9.25 4.58
N LEU A 60 -8.79 -8.84 4.53
CA LEU A 60 -9.55 -8.33 5.69
C LEU A 60 -9.78 -9.37 6.79
N SER A 61 -9.69 -10.67 6.48
CA SER A 61 -9.78 -11.73 7.48
C SER A 61 -8.53 -11.83 8.37
N VAL A 62 -7.44 -11.16 7.98
CA VAL A 62 -6.19 -11.11 8.73
C VAL A 62 -6.29 -10.03 9.81
N TYR A 63 -5.98 -10.38 11.05
CA TYR A 63 -6.02 -9.44 12.17
C TYR A 63 -5.12 -8.22 11.91
N GLY A 64 -5.66 -7.02 12.11
CA GLY A 64 -4.94 -5.76 11.87
C GLY A 64 -4.93 -5.29 10.41
N VAL A 65 -5.58 -6.00 9.49
CA VAL A 65 -5.74 -5.57 8.10
C VAL A 65 -7.07 -4.83 7.92
N GLY A 66 -6.98 -3.52 7.71
CA GLY A 66 -8.10 -2.70 7.26
C GLY A 66 -8.16 -2.52 5.74
N ASN A 67 -9.13 -1.72 5.28
CA ASN A 67 -9.36 -1.46 3.86
C ASN A 67 -8.11 -0.96 3.10
N GLY A 68 -7.30 -0.09 3.71
CA GLY A 68 -6.08 0.43 3.06
C GLY A 68 -5.07 -0.68 2.74
N ILE A 69 -4.77 -1.55 3.71
CA ILE A 69 -3.86 -2.69 3.50
C ILE A 69 -4.48 -3.70 2.52
N SER A 70 -5.78 -3.94 2.60
CA SER A 70 -6.52 -4.82 1.68
C SER A 70 -6.45 -4.33 0.22
N ASN A 71 -6.66 -3.02 -0.03
CA ASN A 71 -6.50 -2.42 -1.34
C ASN A 71 -5.04 -2.51 -1.84
N MET A 72 -4.09 -2.23 -0.95
CA MET A 72 -2.66 -2.33 -1.27
C MET A 72 -2.27 -3.77 -1.68
N ALA A 73 -2.81 -4.79 -1.01
CA ALA A 73 -2.56 -6.19 -1.34
C ALA A 73 -3.01 -6.54 -2.77
N VAL A 74 -4.22 -6.14 -3.18
CA VAL A 74 -4.72 -6.36 -4.54
C VAL A 74 -3.77 -5.73 -5.58
N ARG A 75 -3.38 -4.46 -5.37
CA ARG A 75 -2.50 -3.74 -6.29
C ARG A 75 -1.12 -4.39 -6.40
N LEU A 76 -0.58 -4.86 -5.28
CA LEU A 76 0.71 -5.54 -5.26
C LEU A 76 0.65 -6.89 -5.96
N ILE A 77 -0.44 -7.65 -5.80
CA ILE A 77 -0.64 -8.91 -6.51
C ILE A 77 -0.72 -8.67 -8.03
N GLU A 78 -1.48 -7.66 -8.49
CA GLU A 78 -1.51 -7.30 -9.92
C GLU A 78 -0.12 -6.96 -10.45
N SER A 79 0.64 -6.15 -9.69
CA SER A 79 2.00 -5.71 -10.04
C SER A 79 3.02 -6.87 -10.05
N MET A 80 3.02 -7.72 -9.03
CA MET A 80 3.99 -8.81 -8.87
C MET A 80 3.82 -9.91 -9.92
N TYR A 81 2.60 -10.18 -10.37
CA TYR A 81 2.29 -11.29 -11.27
C TYR A 81 1.93 -10.88 -12.69
N ASP A 82 1.99 -9.57 -12.97
CA ASP A 82 1.71 -8.96 -14.27
C ASP A 82 0.35 -9.41 -14.83
N PHE A 83 -0.71 -9.22 -14.04
CA PHE A 83 -2.08 -9.40 -14.50
C PHE A 83 -3.03 -8.42 -13.83
N ARG A 84 -4.23 -8.26 -14.39
CA ARG A 84 -5.28 -7.41 -13.84
C ARG A 84 -6.49 -8.22 -13.41
N PHE A 85 -7.09 -7.84 -12.29
CA PHE A 85 -8.38 -8.38 -11.88
C PHE A 85 -9.48 -7.67 -12.68
N PRO A 86 -10.25 -8.39 -13.50
CA PRO A 86 -11.25 -7.77 -14.39
C PRO A 86 -12.42 -7.13 -13.62
N ASP A 87 -12.64 -7.55 -12.37
CA ASP A 87 -13.71 -7.03 -11.51
C ASP A 87 -13.24 -5.93 -10.54
N LEU A 88 -12.01 -5.44 -10.69
CA LEU A 88 -11.47 -4.38 -9.85
C LEU A 88 -12.04 -3.01 -10.23
N ASP A 89 -12.92 -2.48 -9.39
CA ASP A 89 -13.32 -1.08 -9.43
C ASP A 89 -12.21 -0.20 -8.83
N CYS A 90 -11.35 0.35 -9.72
CA CYS A 90 -10.23 1.19 -9.34
C CYS A 90 -10.66 2.50 -8.66
N SER A 91 -11.87 3.02 -8.95
CA SER A 91 -12.37 4.26 -8.35
C SER A 91 -12.65 4.12 -6.85
N ARG A 92 -12.85 2.88 -6.38
CA ARG A 92 -13.05 2.52 -4.96
C ARG A 92 -11.79 2.02 -4.29
N MET A 93 -10.65 2.09 -4.95
CA MET A 93 -9.36 1.75 -4.38
C MET A 93 -8.76 3.00 -3.76
N ASP A 94 -9.00 3.21 -2.47
CA ASP A 94 -8.35 4.29 -1.73
C ASP A 94 -6.87 3.99 -1.46
N ILE A 95 -6.10 5.06 -1.21
CA ILE A 95 -4.76 4.96 -0.63
C ILE A 95 -4.81 4.26 0.75
N LYS A 96 -3.64 3.87 1.27
CA LYS A 96 -3.48 3.46 2.66
C LYS A 96 -2.81 4.62 3.41
N PRO A 97 -3.58 5.54 4.01
CA PRO A 97 -2.99 6.65 4.75
C PRO A 97 -1.97 6.16 5.78
N ASP A 98 -0.84 6.83 5.82
CA ASP A 98 0.14 6.70 6.88
C ASP A 98 0.79 8.06 7.14
N VAL A 99 1.78 8.08 8.03
CA VAL A 99 2.47 9.31 8.41
C VAL A 99 3.12 10.04 7.22
N HIS A 100 3.53 9.33 6.17
CA HIS A 100 4.14 9.93 4.98
C HIS A 100 3.08 10.49 4.04
N THR A 101 2.11 9.67 3.62
CA THR A 101 1.09 10.08 2.65
C THR A 101 0.21 11.20 3.21
N THR A 102 -0.18 11.12 4.49
CA THR A 102 -0.95 12.16 5.18
C THR A 102 -0.17 13.47 5.27
N ARG A 103 1.12 13.42 5.64
CA ARG A 103 1.96 14.62 5.73
C ARG A 103 2.17 15.28 4.37
N VAL A 104 2.43 14.50 3.32
CA VAL A 104 2.62 15.04 1.97
C VAL A 104 1.37 15.74 1.49
N LEU A 105 0.20 15.09 1.57
CA LEU A 105 -1.06 15.67 1.12
C LEU A 105 -1.44 16.94 1.90
N TYR A 106 -1.14 16.98 3.20
CA TYR A 106 -1.32 18.17 4.01
C TYR A 106 -0.35 19.31 3.62
N LYS A 107 0.94 19.00 3.44
CA LYS A 107 1.96 19.98 3.06
C LYS A 107 1.71 20.58 1.66
N LEU A 108 1.17 19.77 0.75
CA LEU A 108 0.74 20.21 -0.58
C LEU A 108 -0.59 20.98 -0.58
N ARG A 109 -1.22 21.20 0.59
CA ARG A 109 -2.49 21.91 0.75
C ARG A 109 -3.68 21.27 0.02
N VAL A 110 -3.55 20.02 -0.43
CA VAL A 110 -4.67 19.26 -0.99
C VAL A 110 -5.55 18.72 0.14
N SER A 111 -4.95 18.33 1.26
CA SER A 111 -5.67 18.03 2.49
C SER A 111 -5.59 19.21 3.46
N THR A 112 -6.72 19.56 4.07
CA THR A 112 -6.81 20.65 5.07
C THR A 112 -6.42 20.21 6.48
N THR A 113 -6.32 18.90 6.72
CA THR A 113 -5.97 18.33 8.03
C THR A 113 -4.93 17.23 7.87
N ILE A 114 -4.15 16.99 8.93
CA ILE A 114 -3.20 15.87 8.98
C ILE A 114 -3.89 14.62 9.56
N ARG A 115 -4.95 14.15 8.87
CA ARG A 115 -5.77 13.01 9.28
C ARG A 115 -5.99 12.04 8.12
N GLU A 116 -6.23 10.76 8.44
CA GLU A 116 -6.38 9.70 7.45
C GLU A 116 -7.56 9.92 6.50
N ASP A 117 -8.71 10.35 7.02
CA ASP A 117 -9.90 10.70 6.25
C ASP A 117 -9.64 11.86 5.28
N GLY A 118 -8.94 12.89 5.77
CA GLY A 118 -8.49 14.01 4.95
C GLY A 118 -7.52 13.58 3.84
N ALA A 119 -6.66 12.60 4.09
CA ALA A 119 -5.73 12.07 3.09
C ALA A 119 -6.47 11.25 2.02
N ILE A 120 -7.42 10.40 2.41
CA ILE A 120 -8.26 9.64 1.49
C ILE A 120 -9.04 10.59 0.58
N PHE A 121 -9.69 11.60 1.16
CA PHE A 121 -10.43 12.60 0.39
C PHE A 121 -9.54 13.33 -0.61
N ALA A 122 -8.37 13.80 -0.17
CA ALA A 122 -7.40 14.47 -1.04
C ALA A 122 -6.92 13.56 -2.18
N ALA A 123 -6.67 12.27 -1.93
CA ALA A 123 -6.25 11.34 -2.97
C ALA A 123 -7.35 11.10 -4.02
N ARG A 124 -8.62 11.03 -3.60
CA ARG A 124 -9.77 10.95 -4.51
C ARG A 124 -9.92 12.18 -5.39
N LEU A 125 -9.54 13.36 -4.89
CA LEU A 125 -9.53 14.59 -5.71
C LEU A 125 -8.40 14.57 -6.75
N ILE A 126 -7.21 14.08 -6.39
CA ILE A 126 -6.05 14.05 -7.28
C ILE A 126 -6.23 13.03 -8.41
N ASN A 127 -6.73 11.83 -8.10
CA ASN A 127 -6.94 10.76 -9.08
C ASN A 127 -8.28 10.06 -8.83
N PRO A 128 -9.41 10.62 -9.29
CA PRO A 128 -10.74 10.08 -9.03
C PRO A 128 -10.97 8.71 -9.68
N SER A 129 -10.29 8.42 -10.80
CA SER A 129 -10.35 7.11 -11.47
C SER A 129 -9.62 6.01 -10.72
N TYR A 130 -8.54 6.34 -10.00
CA TYR A 130 -7.77 5.37 -9.23
C TYR A 130 -6.99 6.01 -8.07
N PRO A 131 -7.65 6.35 -6.94
CA PRO A 131 -7.01 7.06 -5.84
C PRO A 131 -5.80 6.32 -5.26
N GLY A 132 -5.85 5.00 -5.18
CA GLY A 132 -4.80 4.14 -4.63
C GLY A 132 -3.55 4.05 -5.51
N GLU A 133 -3.61 4.52 -6.76
CA GLU A 133 -2.45 4.53 -7.67
C GLU A 133 -1.35 5.46 -7.15
N ILE A 134 -1.72 6.59 -6.53
CA ILE A 134 -0.78 7.59 -6.03
C ILE A 134 -0.20 7.26 -4.65
N ASP A 135 -0.63 6.18 -4.00
CA ASP A 135 -0.16 5.77 -2.66
C ASP A 135 1.38 5.61 -2.61
N GLY A 136 1.94 4.79 -3.51
CA GLY A 136 3.38 4.56 -3.63
C GLY A 136 4.19 5.84 -3.91
N PRO A 137 3.84 6.65 -4.94
CA PRO A 137 4.45 7.95 -5.18
C PRO A 137 4.41 8.90 -3.97
N LEU A 138 3.25 9.07 -3.32
CA LEU A 138 3.09 9.92 -2.15
C LEU A 138 3.96 9.46 -0.98
N TRP A 139 3.99 8.16 -0.73
CA TRP A 139 4.82 7.57 0.30
C TRP A 139 6.31 7.78 0.02
N LEU A 140 6.73 7.63 -1.24
CA LEU A 140 8.12 7.82 -1.67
C LEU A 140 8.55 9.27 -1.49
N LEU A 141 7.69 10.22 -1.89
CA LEU A 141 7.88 11.65 -1.66
C LEU A 141 7.99 11.94 -0.16
N GLY A 142 7.08 11.40 0.65
CA GLY A 142 7.06 11.61 2.09
C GLY A 142 8.25 11.01 2.83
N ARG A 143 8.86 9.97 2.27
CA ARG A 143 10.05 9.32 2.83
C ARG A 143 11.34 10.01 2.40
N LYS A 144 11.46 10.43 1.14
CA LYS A 144 12.71 10.96 0.58
C LYS A 144 12.83 12.47 0.66
N LEU A 145 11.73 13.21 0.45
CA LEU A 145 11.76 14.66 0.29
C LEU A 145 10.94 15.38 1.38
N CYS A 146 9.70 14.96 1.63
CA CYS A 146 8.84 15.56 2.66
C CYS A 146 9.03 14.89 4.02
N GLN A 147 10.24 14.91 4.56
CA GLN A 147 10.52 14.33 5.89
C GLN A 147 9.83 15.15 7.00
N ALA A 148 9.62 14.53 8.17
CA ALA A 148 8.98 15.22 9.30
C ALA A 148 9.83 16.39 9.82
N THR A 149 11.15 16.22 9.79
CA THR A 149 12.16 17.21 10.12
C THR A 149 13.01 17.49 8.88
N ASN A 150 13.37 18.76 8.68
CA ASN A 150 14.22 19.23 7.57
C ASN A 150 13.82 18.70 6.17
N PRO A 151 12.60 18.98 5.68
CA PRO A 151 12.18 18.55 4.35
C PRO A 151 13.05 19.19 3.25
N ASP A 152 13.38 18.43 2.22
CA ASP A 152 14.11 18.90 1.04
C ASP A 152 13.15 19.63 0.08
N CYS A 153 12.74 20.84 0.50
CA CYS A 153 11.82 21.68 -0.27
C CYS A 153 12.41 22.11 -1.61
N GLY A 154 13.75 22.20 -1.74
CA GLY A 154 14.42 22.58 -2.99
C GLY A 154 14.25 21.54 -4.09
N ARG A 155 14.12 20.26 -3.73
CA ARG A 155 13.87 19.15 -4.65
C ARG A 155 12.40 18.75 -4.77
N PHE A 156 11.49 19.47 -4.12
CA PHE A 156 10.08 19.19 -4.29
C PHE A 156 9.65 19.52 -5.73
N PRO A 157 9.07 18.57 -6.48
CA PRO A 157 8.64 18.81 -7.86
C PRO A 157 7.42 19.76 -7.97
N ILE A 158 7.04 20.42 -6.88
CA ILE A 158 5.88 21.32 -6.78
C ILE A 158 6.36 22.60 -6.09
N ASN A 159 7.34 23.27 -6.71
CA ASN A 159 7.65 24.67 -6.44
C ASN A 159 7.17 25.48 -7.65
N ALA A 160 5.91 25.93 -7.60
CA ALA A 160 5.31 27.05 -8.36
C ALA A 160 3.83 26.77 -8.63
N VAL A 161 2.94 27.36 -7.82
CA VAL A 161 1.93 28.31 -8.28
C VAL A 161 1.82 29.40 -7.22
#